data_AF-A0A9W7IG30-F1
#
_entry.id   AF-A0A9W7IG30-F1
#
_cell.length_a   1.000
_cell.length_b   1.000
_cell.length_c   1.000
_cell.angle_alpha   90.00
_cell.angle_beta   90.00
_cell.angle_gamma   90.00
#
_symmetry.space_group_name_H-M   'P 1'
#
loop_
_entity.id
_entity.type
_entity.pdbx_description
1 polymer ?
#
loop_
_entity_poly.entity_id
_entity_poly.type
_entity_poly.pdbx_seq_one_letter_code
_entity_poly.pdbx_strand_id
1 'polypeptide(L)'
;MRTLQMLPWESMPILRQQEVYRMPSVGSISMMRSRYHELVPLIDPSDAFYLLNPSGDLKSTQAEFENWFRDQNFEGRAGTMPTAEELATALKSHDLYLYLGHGSGEQYLSIDEIQRLEKCAATMLMGCSSGSLRLSGCYVPRGVSLSYIRAGSPVTVANLWEVTDKDIDRFGKAVLNAWLRERTDLADCSECNQPMKESGAIKMRRGRKVDSKKKLASSNLVETTDKGSLKNVREHRPTIGSFVGRARDTCTLPFLNGAAPVCYGVPTGIIRK
;
A
#
# COMPACT_ATOMS: atom_id res chain seq x y z
N MET A 1 -1.49 10.72 -25.79
CA MET A 1 -0.51 10.70 -24.67
C MET A 1 -1.13 10.30 -23.30
N ARG A 2 -2.36 9.73 -23.23
CA ARG A 2 -3.08 9.54 -21.95
C ARG A 2 -3.14 8.10 -21.41
N THR A 3 -2.39 7.18 -21.98
CA THR A 3 -2.36 5.75 -21.57
C THR A 3 -1.33 5.43 -20.48
N LEU A 4 -0.62 6.44 -19.95
CA LEU A 4 0.52 6.22 -19.03
C LEU A 4 0.10 5.62 -17.68
N GLN A 5 -1.13 5.87 -17.24
CA GLN A 5 -1.67 5.27 -16.01
C GLN A 5 -1.90 3.76 -16.15
N MET A 6 -1.91 3.21 -17.36
CA MET A 6 -2.03 1.75 -17.58
C MET A 6 -0.67 1.05 -17.65
N LEU A 7 0.42 1.81 -17.72
CA LEU A 7 1.76 1.22 -17.75
C LEU A 7 2.17 0.81 -16.33
N PRO A 8 2.71 -0.41 -16.11
CA PRO A 8 3.15 -0.86 -14.80
C PRO A 8 4.56 -0.36 -14.49
N TRP A 9 4.70 0.96 -14.29
CA TRP A 9 5.98 1.61 -13.99
C TRP A 9 6.70 0.95 -12.82
N GLU A 10 5.96 0.53 -11.81
CA GLU A 10 6.44 -0.16 -10.61
C GLU A 10 7.13 -1.49 -10.91
N SER A 11 6.89 -2.08 -12.08
CA SER A 11 7.50 -3.36 -12.48
C SER A 11 8.74 -3.19 -13.34
N MET A 12 9.14 -1.95 -13.64
CA MET A 12 10.42 -1.65 -14.30
C MET A 12 11.59 -2.12 -13.43
N PRO A 13 12.71 -2.58 -14.01
CA PRO A 13 13.83 -3.15 -13.24
C PRO A 13 14.34 -2.25 -12.10
N ILE A 14 14.37 -0.94 -12.30
CA ILE A 14 14.83 0.03 -11.30
C ILE A 14 13.81 0.30 -10.18
N LEU A 15 12.51 0.04 -10.42
CA LEU A 15 11.42 0.30 -9.49
C LEU A 15 10.83 -0.98 -8.86
N ARG A 16 11.12 -2.17 -9.41
CA ARG A 16 10.50 -3.44 -8.99
C ARG A 16 10.62 -3.73 -7.50
N GLN A 17 11.77 -3.38 -6.92
CA GLN A 17 12.07 -3.58 -5.50
C GLN A 17 11.99 -2.28 -4.69
N GLN A 18 11.38 -1.24 -5.26
CA GLN A 18 11.17 0.04 -4.60
C GLN A 18 9.73 0.18 -4.14
N GLU A 19 9.55 0.98 -3.10
CA GLU A 19 8.24 1.43 -2.66
C GLU A 19 7.71 2.48 -3.64
N VAL A 20 6.60 2.19 -4.32
CA VAL A 20 6.01 3.11 -5.30
C VAL A 20 4.51 3.23 -5.08
N TYR A 21 4.05 4.48 -5.04
CA TYR A 21 2.65 4.86 -4.89
C TYR A 21 2.24 5.82 -6.01
N ARG A 22 1.02 5.61 -6.53
CA ARG A 22 0.40 6.45 -7.54
C ARG A 22 -0.51 7.48 -6.88
N MET A 23 -0.37 8.73 -7.31
CA MET A 23 -1.28 9.81 -6.92
C MET A 23 -1.73 10.60 -8.14
N PRO A 24 -3.00 11.06 -8.18
CA PRO A 24 -3.54 11.75 -9.35
C PRO A 24 -2.96 13.17 -9.49
N SER A 25 -2.51 13.79 -8.39
CA SER A 25 -1.86 15.10 -8.41
C SER A 25 -1.05 15.36 -7.13
N VAL A 26 -0.15 16.35 -7.19
CA VAL A 26 0.53 16.90 -5.99
C VAL A 26 -0.48 17.47 -4.99
N GLY A 27 -1.56 18.09 -5.48
CA GLY A 27 -2.64 18.59 -4.62
C GLY A 27 -3.31 17.49 -3.80
N SER A 28 -3.47 16.29 -4.39
CA SER A 28 -3.99 15.13 -3.68
C SER A 28 -3.05 14.65 -2.58
N ILE A 29 -1.74 14.71 -2.78
CA ILE A 29 -0.74 14.41 -1.73
C ILE A 29 -0.86 15.42 -0.59
N SER A 30 -0.96 16.71 -0.91
CA SER A 30 -1.17 17.76 0.10
C SER A 30 -2.47 17.55 0.89
N MET A 31 -3.55 17.17 0.21
CA MET A 31 -4.84 16.86 0.87
C MET A 31 -4.72 15.69 1.84
N MET A 32 -4.03 14.61 1.44
CA MET A 32 -3.79 13.46 2.32
C MET A 32 -2.96 13.87 3.54
N ARG A 33 -1.91 14.67 3.34
CA ARG A 33 -1.09 15.20 4.44
C ARG A 33 -1.84 16.16 5.36
N SER A 34 -2.86 16.87 4.89
CA SER A 34 -3.73 17.67 5.76
C SER A 34 -4.70 16.82 6.58
N ARG A 35 -5.05 15.62 6.11
CA ARG A 35 -5.91 14.67 6.82
C ARG A 35 -5.14 13.88 7.88
N TYR A 36 -3.93 13.45 7.53
CA TYR A 36 -3.04 12.72 8.42
C TYR A 36 -1.98 13.69 8.92
N HIS A 37 -2.10 14.14 10.17
CA HIS A 37 -1.14 15.05 10.79
C HIS A 37 0.30 14.50 10.77
N GLU A 38 0.44 13.17 10.79
CA GLU A 38 1.69 12.44 10.64
C GLU A 38 2.16 12.34 9.17
N LEU A 39 3.47 12.25 8.97
CA LEU A 39 4.05 12.10 7.63
C LEU A 39 3.67 10.78 6.94
N VAL A 40 3.37 9.75 7.73
CA VAL A 40 3.06 8.38 7.29
C VAL A 40 1.84 7.90 8.09
N PRO A 41 0.67 7.70 7.46
CA PRO A 41 -0.47 7.07 8.12
C PRO A 41 -0.11 5.68 8.63
N LEU A 42 -0.65 5.29 9.78
CA LEU A 42 -0.45 3.98 10.37
C LEU A 42 -1.78 3.22 10.41
N ILE A 43 -1.75 1.93 10.08
CA ILE A 43 -2.90 1.04 10.17
C ILE A 43 -2.54 -0.21 10.96
N ASP A 44 -3.50 -0.79 11.67
CA ASP A 44 -3.41 -2.13 12.22
C ASP A 44 -4.05 -3.16 11.26
N PRO A 45 -3.26 -4.04 10.62
CA PRO A 45 -3.78 -5.06 9.70
C PRO A 45 -4.70 -6.12 10.34
N SER A 46 -4.74 -6.21 11.67
CA SER A 46 -5.68 -7.09 12.39
C SER A 46 -7.05 -6.47 12.60
N ASP A 47 -7.16 -5.14 12.53
CA ASP A 47 -8.42 -4.40 12.50
C ASP A 47 -8.93 -4.34 11.06
N ALA A 48 -9.33 -5.52 10.56
CA ALA A 48 -9.68 -5.73 9.16
C ALA A 48 -11.11 -6.24 8.99
N PHE A 49 -11.81 -5.68 7.99
CA PHE A 49 -13.07 -6.20 7.48
C PHE A 49 -12.88 -6.80 6.08
N TYR A 50 -13.37 -8.02 5.83
CA TYR A 50 -13.30 -8.66 4.51
C TYR A 50 -14.67 -8.85 3.84
N LEU A 51 -14.68 -8.68 2.51
CA LEU A 51 -15.75 -9.09 1.62
C LEU A 51 -15.19 -10.10 0.61
N LEU A 52 -15.55 -11.37 0.79
CA LEU A 52 -15.01 -12.51 0.05
C LEU A 52 -16.10 -13.19 -0.79
N ASN A 53 -15.87 -13.31 -2.09
CA ASN A 53 -16.76 -14.00 -3.03
C ASN A 53 -18.26 -13.63 -2.88
N PRO A 54 -18.65 -12.34 -2.89
CA PRO A 54 -20.05 -11.94 -2.70
C PRO A 54 -21.01 -12.46 -3.79
N SER A 55 -20.50 -12.77 -4.99
CA SER A 55 -21.26 -13.38 -6.08
C SER A 55 -21.42 -14.91 -5.97
N GLY A 56 -20.65 -15.57 -5.09
CA GLY A 56 -20.71 -17.01 -4.88
C GLY A 56 -20.03 -17.88 -5.95
N ASP A 57 -19.45 -17.29 -7.00
CA ASP A 57 -18.87 -18.02 -8.14
C ASP A 57 -17.35 -18.26 -8.01
N LEU A 58 -16.63 -17.49 -7.18
CA LEU A 58 -15.20 -17.66 -6.89
C LEU A 58 -14.94 -18.71 -5.80
N LYS A 59 -15.41 -19.95 -6.03
CA LYS A 59 -15.35 -21.04 -5.03
C LYS A 59 -13.92 -21.38 -4.58
N SER A 60 -12.96 -21.34 -5.50
CA SER A 60 -11.55 -21.63 -5.20
C SER A 60 -10.97 -20.56 -4.27
N THR A 61 -11.15 -19.28 -4.61
CA THR A 61 -10.71 -18.15 -3.79
C THR A 61 -11.39 -18.15 -2.42
N GLN A 62 -12.68 -18.45 -2.35
CA GLN A 62 -13.38 -18.57 -1.08
C GLN A 62 -12.76 -19.67 -0.21
N ALA A 63 -12.58 -20.88 -0.74
CA ALA A 63 -11.96 -21.98 -0.01
C ALA A 63 -10.53 -21.66 0.47
N GLU A 64 -9.79 -20.91 -0.35
CA GLU A 64 -8.42 -20.49 -0.06
C GLU A 64 -8.36 -19.49 1.11
N PHE A 65 -9.28 -18.52 1.18
CA PHE A 65 -9.20 -17.42 2.16
C PHE A 65 -10.14 -17.51 3.36
N GLU A 66 -11.30 -18.15 3.25
CA GLU A 66 -12.34 -18.06 4.27
C GLU A 66 -11.89 -18.59 5.64
N ASN A 67 -11.30 -19.79 5.66
CA ASN A 67 -10.76 -20.36 6.90
C ASN A 67 -9.59 -19.52 7.43
N TRP A 68 -8.73 -19.03 6.53
CA TRP A 68 -7.58 -18.22 6.91
C TRP A 68 -8.02 -16.90 7.57
N PHE A 69 -9.03 -16.21 7.03
CA PHE A 69 -9.59 -15.00 7.66
C PHE A 69 -10.22 -15.29 9.01
N ARG A 70 -10.88 -16.44 9.17
CA ARG A 70 -11.43 -16.89 10.45
C ARG A 70 -10.32 -17.10 11.49
N ASP A 71 -9.21 -17.73 11.09
CA ASP A 71 -8.06 -17.96 11.97
C ASP A 71 -7.38 -16.65 12.40
N GLN A 72 -7.42 -15.62 11.56
CA GLN A 72 -6.95 -14.26 11.91
C GLN A 72 -7.98 -13.45 12.70
N ASN A 73 -9.17 -13.99 12.97
CA ASN A 73 -10.28 -13.32 13.64
C ASN A 73 -10.71 -12.01 12.94
N PHE A 74 -10.67 -11.98 11.61
CA PHE A 74 -11.17 -10.83 10.85
C PHE A 74 -12.69 -10.82 10.80
N GLU A 75 -13.29 -9.64 10.87
CA GLU A 75 -14.72 -9.47 10.64
C GLU A 75 -15.01 -9.51 9.14
N GLY A 76 -16.16 -10.05 8.71
CA GLY A 76 -16.49 -10.00 7.29
C GLY A 76 -17.68 -10.82 6.81
N ARG A 77 -17.79 -10.90 5.49
CA ARG A 77 -18.79 -11.66 4.74
C ARG A 77 -18.12 -12.54 3.69
N ALA A 78 -18.50 -13.81 3.64
CA ALA A 78 -18.06 -14.77 2.64
C ALA A 78 -19.26 -15.39 1.92
N GLY A 79 -19.24 -15.43 0.59
CA GLY A 79 -20.27 -16.12 -0.20
C GLY A 79 -21.65 -15.46 -0.21
N THR A 80 -21.80 -14.27 0.39
CA THR A 80 -23.08 -13.57 0.51
C THR A 80 -22.95 -12.11 0.08
N MET A 81 -24.02 -11.58 -0.51
CA MET A 81 -24.08 -10.17 -0.88
C MET A 81 -24.29 -9.30 0.37
N PRO A 82 -23.43 -8.28 0.59
CA PRO A 82 -23.57 -7.35 1.71
C PRO A 82 -24.57 -6.23 1.37
N THR A 83 -24.98 -5.45 2.37
CA THR A 83 -25.67 -4.18 2.11
C THR A 83 -24.67 -3.04 1.93
N ALA A 84 -25.07 -1.97 1.23
CA ALA A 84 -24.22 -0.80 1.04
C ALA A 84 -23.90 -0.10 2.38
N GLU A 85 -24.85 -0.09 3.31
CA GLU A 85 -24.68 0.48 4.66
C GLU A 85 -23.66 -0.30 5.48
N GLU A 86 -23.67 -1.63 5.37
CA GLU A 86 -22.72 -2.50 6.04
C GLU A 86 -21.30 -2.21 5.55
N LEU A 87 -21.09 -2.16 4.23
CA LEU A 87 -19.79 -1.84 3.65
C LEU A 87 -19.33 -0.41 3.99
N ALA A 88 -20.24 0.56 3.94
CA ALA A 88 -19.94 1.94 4.33
C ALA A 88 -19.56 2.06 5.81
N THR A 89 -20.17 1.26 6.68
CA THR A 89 -19.82 1.18 8.11
C THR A 89 -18.46 0.55 8.29
N ALA A 90 -18.22 -0.61 7.68
CA ALA A 90 -16.94 -1.31 7.73
C ALA A 90 -15.77 -0.41 7.29
N LEU A 91 -15.92 0.32 6.19
CA LEU A 91 -14.91 1.26 5.68
C LEU A 91 -14.62 2.44 6.61
N LYS A 92 -15.55 2.81 7.49
CA LYS A 92 -15.33 3.90 8.46
C LYS A 92 -14.73 3.39 9.78
N SER A 93 -15.14 2.20 10.21
CA SER A 93 -14.85 1.66 11.54
C SER A 93 -13.54 0.89 11.62
N HIS A 94 -13.09 0.29 10.51
CA HIS A 94 -11.86 -0.51 10.47
C HIS A 94 -10.69 0.26 9.85
N ASP A 95 -9.48 -0.22 10.13
CA ASP A 95 -8.25 0.27 9.52
C ASP A 95 -7.97 -0.32 8.14
N LEU A 96 -8.41 -1.57 7.91
CA LEU A 96 -8.18 -2.30 6.67
C LEU A 96 -9.50 -2.90 6.11
N TYR A 97 -9.74 -2.68 4.83
CA TYR A 97 -10.84 -3.28 4.08
C TYR A 97 -10.30 -4.17 2.96
N LEU A 98 -10.69 -5.44 2.98
CA LEU A 98 -10.25 -6.46 2.03
C LEU A 98 -11.41 -6.86 1.13
N TYR A 99 -11.22 -6.73 -0.18
CA TYR A 99 -12.19 -7.18 -1.18
C TYR A 99 -11.57 -8.23 -2.07
N LEU A 100 -12.19 -9.41 -2.15
CA LEU A 100 -11.78 -10.51 -3.02
C LEU A 100 -13.01 -10.93 -3.83
N GLY A 101 -13.08 -10.46 -5.07
CA GLY A 101 -14.27 -10.56 -5.91
C GLY A 101 -14.07 -9.98 -7.30
N HIS A 102 -15.17 -9.86 -8.04
CA HIS A 102 -15.15 -9.33 -9.40
C HIS A 102 -15.02 -7.80 -9.47
N GLY A 103 -14.10 -7.34 -10.30
CA GLY A 103 -13.94 -5.90 -10.52
C GLY A 103 -13.40 -5.20 -9.27
N SER A 104 -13.96 -4.03 -8.98
CA SER A 104 -13.61 -3.21 -7.82
C SER A 104 -14.66 -3.24 -6.70
N GLY A 105 -15.71 -4.06 -6.83
CA GLY A 105 -16.85 -4.05 -5.91
C GLY A 105 -17.82 -2.88 -6.09
N GLU A 106 -17.76 -2.15 -7.22
CA GLU A 106 -18.66 -1.02 -7.52
C GLU A 106 -20.13 -1.42 -7.54
N GLN A 107 -20.41 -2.70 -7.81
CA GLN A 107 -21.74 -3.29 -7.79
C GLN A 107 -22.34 -3.46 -6.38
N TYR A 108 -21.52 -3.39 -5.32
CA TYR A 108 -21.97 -3.51 -3.93
C TYR A 108 -21.88 -2.18 -3.17
N LEU A 109 -20.94 -1.32 -3.55
CA LEU A 109 -20.80 0.03 -3.03
C LEU A 109 -20.35 0.97 -4.15
N SER A 110 -21.24 1.87 -4.55
CA SER A 110 -21.01 2.76 -5.69
C SER A 110 -19.94 3.81 -5.41
N ILE A 111 -19.36 4.37 -6.48
CA ILE A 111 -18.40 5.48 -6.39
C ILE A 111 -18.96 6.64 -5.56
N ASP A 112 -20.23 6.99 -5.75
CA ASP A 112 -20.84 8.13 -5.05
C ASP A 112 -21.08 7.84 -3.56
N GLU A 113 -21.30 6.59 -3.18
CA GLU A 113 -21.35 6.17 -1.77
C GLU A 113 -19.99 6.24 -1.11
N ILE A 114 -18.95 5.73 -1.78
CA ILE A 114 -17.56 5.81 -1.28
C ILE A 114 -17.14 7.27 -1.11
N GLN A 115 -17.41 8.13 -2.08
CA GLN A 115 -16.99 9.54 -2.02
C GLN A 115 -17.72 10.36 -0.96
N ARG A 116 -18.88 9.88 -0.46
CA ARG A 116 -19.60 10.49 0.67
C ARG A 116 -18.99 10.16 2.03
N LEU A 117 -18.07 9.20 2.09
CA LEU A 117 -17.38 8.88 3.34
C LEU A 117 -16.39 10.01 3.70
N GLU A 118 -16.36 10.40 4.97
CA GLU A 118 -15.41 11.41 5.47
C GLU A 118 -14.07 10.78 5.89
N LYS A 119 -14.11 9.51 6.30
CA LYS A 119 -12.99 8.64 6.66
C LYS A 119 -13.16 7.31 5.94
N CYS A 120 -12.06 6.74 5.47
CA CYS A 120 -12.07 5.48 4.76
C CYS A 120 -10.83 4.64 5.14
N ALA A 121 -11.02 3.34 5.34
CA ALA A 121 -9.97 2.37 5.64
C ALA A 121 -8.92 2.31 4.52
N ALA A 122 -7.72 1.80 4.84
CA ALA A 122 -6.83 1.29 3.80
C ALA A 122 -7.54 0.14 3.07
N THR A 123 -7.38 0.06 1.76
CA THR A 123 -8.21 -0.83 0.94
C THR A 123 -7.35 -1.75 0.08
N MET A 124 -7.72 -3.02 -0.02
CA MET A 124 -7.13 -3.98 -0.93
C MET A 124 -8.21 -4.60 -1.82
N LEU A 125 -8.24 -4.23 -3.11
CA LEU A 125 -9.23 -4.67 -4.10
C LEU A 125 -8.63 -5.77 -5.01
N MET A 126 -8.71 -7.02 -4.57
CA MET A 126 -8.25 -8.18 -5.34
C MET A 126 -9.32 -8.66 -6.32
N GLY A 127 -9.53 -7.87 -7.36
CA GLY A 127 -10.39 -8.21 -8.48
C GLY A 127 -9.82 -7.68 -9.80
N CYS A 128 -10.29 -8.22 -10.92
CA CYS A 128 -9.83 -7.84 -12.25
C CYS A 128 -10.09 -6.35 -12.53
N SER A 129 -9.08 -5.63 -13.02
CA SER A 129 -9.20 -4.21 -13.40
C SER A 129 -9.70 -3.27 -12.28
N SER A 130 -9.57 -3.65 -11.01
CA SER A 130 -10.03 -2.86 -9.85
C SER A 130 -9.32 -1.49 -9.71
N GLY A 131 -8.11 -1.40 -10.26
CA GLY A 131 -7.25 -0.22 -10.32
C GLY A 131 -7.29 0.51 -11.66
N SER A 132 -8.06 0.01 -12.64
CA SER A 132 -8.13 0.64 -13.95
C SER A 132 -8.83 1.99 -13.88
N LEU A 133 -8.31 2.97 -14.64
CA LEU A 133 -8.86 4.32 -14.71
C LEU A 133 -9.47 4.57 -16.09
N ARG A 134 -10.74 4.98 -16.10
CA ARG A 134 -11.47 5.36 -17.31
C ARG A 134 -11.13 6.80 -17.68
N LEU A 135 -10.72 7.00 -18.93
CA LEU A 135 -10.42 8.31 -19.49
C LEU A 135 -11.65 8.87 -20.20
N SER A 136 -12.01 10.10 -19.86
CA SER A 136 -13.05 10.85 -20.56
C SER A 136 -12.41 12.03 -21.28
N GLY A 137 -11.85 11.81 -22.48
CA GLY A 137 -11.22 12.87 -23.27
C GLY A 137 -10.12 13.61 -22.51
N CYS A 138 -10.35 14.90 -22.22
CA CYS A 138 -9.43 15.78 -21.49
C CYS A 138 -9.67 15.90 -19.98
N TYR A 139 -10.69 15.22 -19.46
CA TYR A 139 -11.02 15.26 -18.03
C TYR A 139 -10.10 14.36 -17.20
N VAL A 140 -10.11 14.60 -15.89
CA VAL A 140 -9.39 13.77 -14.91
C VAL A 140 -9.89 12.33 -15.00
N PRO A 141 -9.00 11.31 -15.02
CA PRO A 141 -9.42 9.91 -15.07
C PRO A 141 -10.32 9.56 -13.88
N ARG A 142 -11.33 8.71 -14.12
CA ARG A 142 -12.24 8.21 -13.08
C ARG A 142 -11.96 6.73 -12.83
N GLY A 143 -12.00 6.33 -11.56
CA GLY A 143 -11.90 4.92 -11.18
C GLY A 143 -12.16 4.75 -9.69
N VAL A 144 -12.63 3.56 -9.32
CA VAL A 144 -13.02 3.25 -7.94
C VAL A 144 -11.84 3.39 -6.98
N SER A 145 -10.63 3.03 -7.41
CA SER A 145 -9.42 3.23 -6.61
C SER A 145 -9.21 4.69 -6.19
N LEU A 146 -9.53 5.65 -7.06
CA LEU A 146 -9.42 7.08 -6.74
C LEU A 146 -10.58 7.59 -5.86
N SER A 147 -11.75 6.95 -5.88
CA SER A 147 -12.82 7.32 -4.93
C SER A 147 -12.46 6.97 -3.50
N TYR A 148 -11.79 5.84 -3.26
CA TYR A 148 -11.26 5.50 -1.94
C TYR A 148 -10.27 6.55 -1.43
N ILE A 149 -9.31 6.98 -2.26
CA ILE A 149 -8.36 8.04 -1.89
C ILE A 149 -9.08 9.37 -1.60
N ARG A 150 -10.08 9.72 -2.42
CA ARG A 150 -10.89 10.93 -2.20
C ARG A 150 -11.67 10.88 -0.89
N ALA A 151 -12.16 9.70 -0.51
CA ALA A 151 -12.84 9.40 0.74
C ALA A 151 -11.90 9.37 1.96
N GLY A 152 -10.60 9.56 1.76
CA GLY A 152 -9.60 9.62 2.82
C GLY A 152 -8.88 8.30 3.08
N SER A 153 -8.99 7.30 2.21
CA SER A 153 -8.19 6.08 2.33
C SER A 153 -6.70 6.39 2.17
N PRO A 154 -5.83 5.93 3.08
CA PRO A 154 -4.40 6.23 3.00
C PRO A 154 -3.72 5.48 1.84
N VAL A 155 -4.21 4.28 1.53
CA VAL A 155 -3.72 3.44 0.43
C VAL A 155 -4.84 2.57 -0.14
N THR A 156 -4.87 2.45 -1.47
CA THR A 156 -5.69 1.46 -2.19
C THR A 156 -4.79 0.57 -3.04
N VAL A 157 -4.70 -0.71 -2.71
CA VAL A 157 -4.01 -1.73 -3.53
C VAL A 157 -5.01 -2.32 -4.52
N ALA A 158 -4.71 -2.30 -5.81
CA ALA A 158 -5.65 -2.70 -6.85
C ALA A 158 -4.95 -3.19 -8.12
N ASN A 159 -5.67 -3.92 -8.99
CA ASN A 159 -5.13 -4.48 -10.24
C ASN A 159 -5.44 -3.59 -11.43
N LEU A 160 -4.44 -3.26 -12.24
CA LEU A 160 -4.63 -2.44 -13.43
C LEU A 160 -5.49 -3.13 -14.51
N TRP A 161 -5.36 -4.44 -14.68
CA TRP A 161 -6.05 -5.21 -15.73
C TRP A 161 -6.52 -6.57 -15.21
N GLU A 162 -6.96 -7.45 -16.11
CA GLU A 162 -7.44 -8.79 -15.78
C GLU A 162 -6.32 -9.70 -15.27
N VAL A 163 -6.60 -10.43 -14.20
CA VAL A 163 -5.65 -11.34 -13.55
C VAL A 163 -6.29 -12.70 -13.37
N THR A 164 -5.48 -13.75 -13.23
CA THR A 164 -5.99 -15.09 -12.93
C THR A 164 -6.10 -15.33 -11.43
N ASP A 165 -7.22 -15.92 -11.00
CA ASP A 165 -7.53 -16.19 -9.58
C ASP A 165 -6.35 -16.77 -8.80
N LYS A 166 -5.73 -17.86 -9.28
CA LYS A 166 -4.64 -18.55 -8.55
C LYS A 166 -3.42 -17.67 -8.25
N ASP A 167 -3.01 -16.83 -9.20
CA ASP A 167 -1.84 -15.97 -9.00
C ASP A 167 -2.18 -14.76 -8.13
N ILE A 168 -3.36 -14.16 -8.31
CA ILE A 168 -3.76 -13.01 -7.50
C ILE A 168 -4.08 -13.42 -6.05
N ASP A 169 -4.60 -14.63 -5.84
CA ASP A 169 -4.82 -15.21 -4.52
C ASP A 169 -3.48 -15.44 -3.80
N ARG A 170 -2.48 -15.98 -4.51
CA ARG A 170 -1.13 -16.17 -3.96
C ARG A 170 -0.48 -14.83 -3.60
N PHE A 171 -0.57 -13.85 -4.50
CA PHE A 171 -0.11 -12.49 -4.24
C PHE A 171 -0.81 -11.89 -3.02
N GLY A 172 -2.14 -11.98 -2.97
CA GLY A 172 -2.95 -11.43 -1.89
C GLY A 172 -2.58 -12.02 -0.54
N LYS A 173 -2.48 -13.35 -0.45
CA LYS A 173 -2.00 -14.04 0.75
C LYS A 173 -0.58 -13.64 1.13
N ALA A 174 0.33 -13.50 0.17
CA ALA A 174 1.71 -13.13 0.46
C ALA A 174 1.80 -11.73 1.09
N VAL A 175 1.04 -10.77 0.55
CA VAL A 175 0.93 -9.41 1.11
C VAL A 175 0.38 -9.45 2.53
N LEU A 176 -0.77 -10.09 2.74
CA LEU A 176 -1.44 -10.13 4.04
C LEU A 176 -0.60 -10.83 5.11
N ASN A 177 0.00 -11.97 4.78
CA ASN A 177 0.92 -12.66 5.71
C ASN A 177 2.11 -11.78 6.07
N ALA A 178 2.66 -11.02 5.13
CA ALA A 178 3.79 -10.14 5.41
C ALA A 178 3.40 -8.95 6.28
N TRP A 179 2.19 -8.38 6.08
CA TRP A 179 1.67 -7.31 6.94
C TRP A 179 1.43 -7.79 8.38
N LEU A 180 0.83 -8.98 8.54
CA LEU A 180 0.59 -9.56 9.86
C LEU A 180 1.90 -9.94 10.57
N ARG A 181 2.90 -10.43 9.83
CA ARG A 181 4.24 -10.69 10.37
C ARG A 181 4.94 -9.41 10.84
N GLU A 182 4.91 -8.35 10.03
CA GLU A 182 5.45 -7.06 10.45
C GLU A 182 4.77 -6.59 11.74
N ARG A 183 3.44 -6.70 11.81
CA ARG A 183 2.66 -6.38 13.01
C ARG A 183 3.07 -7.21 14.23
N THR A 184 3.34 -8.51 14.09
CA THR A 184 3.79 -9.35 15.21
C THR A 184 5.20 -8.98 15.66
N ASP A 185 6.09 -8.69 14.72
CA ASP A 185 7.48 -8.29 15.01
C ASP A 185 7.53 -6.96 15.80
N LEU A 186 6.50 -6.11 15.68
CA LEU A 186 6.34 -4.91 16.52
C LEU A 186 6.17 -5.24 17.99
N ALA A 187 5.57 -6.38 18.32
CA ALA A 187 5.30 -6.79 19.69
C ALA A 187 6.55 -7.32 20.40
N ASP A 188 7.44 -7.95 19.64
CA ASP A 188 8.67 -8.53 20.14
C ASP A 188 9.80 -7.48 20.23
N CYS A 189 9.59 -6.27 19.70
CA CYS A 189 10.52 -5.16 19.82
C CYS A 189 10.33 -4.37 21.13
N SER A 190 11.17 -4.65 22.14
CA SER A 190 11.20 -3.91 23.42
C SER A 190 11.65 -2.44 23.30
N GLU A 191 12.21 -2.01 22.15
CA GLU A 191 12.80 -0.68 21.96
C GLU A 191 11.90 0.30 21.17
N CYS A 192 10.78 -0.16 20.64
CA CYS A 192 10.03 0.56 19.61
C CYS A 192 8.91 1.49 20.13
N ASN A 193 8.70 1.59 21.45
CA ASN A 193 7.63 2.38 22.09
C ASN A 193 8.00 3.85 22.40
N GLN A 194 9.03 4.43 21.77
CA GLN A 194 9.30 5.86 21.97
C GLN A 194 8.61 6.72 20.88
N PRO A 195 7.78 7.71 21.27
CA PRO A 195 7.20 8.62 20.29
C PRO A 195 8.31 9.40 19.59
N MET A 196 8.19 9.54 18.26
CA MET A 196 9.10 10.34 17.44
C MET A 196 9.15 11.77 17.99
N LYS A 197 10.26 12.15 18.64
CA LYS A 197 10.52 13.55 18.97
C LYS A 197 10.83 14.31 17.69
N GLU A 198 9.99 15.30 17.37
CA GLU A 198 10.23 16.31 16.35
C GLU A 198 11.65 16.85 16.48
N SER A 199 12.51 16.53 15.51
CA SER A 199 13.84 17.12 15.43
C SER A 199 13.75 18.41 14.62
N GLY A 200 14.01 19.50 15.33
CA GLY A 200 13.84 20.90 14.94
C GLY A 200 14.35 21.32 13.56
N ALA A 201 13.70 22.37 13.06
CA ALA A 201 13.97 23.08 11.83
C ALA A 201 15.46 23.36 11.58
N ILE A 202 15.99 22.85 10.47
CA ILE A 202 17.29 23.24 9.95
C ILE A 202 17.18 24.65 9.36
N LYS A 203 17.72 25.64 10.07
CA LYS A 203 17.91 27.01 9.55
C LYS A 203 19.05 27.02 8.53
N MET A 204 18.71 27.13 7.24
CA MET A 204 19.66 27.46 6.18
C MET A 204 20.18 28.90 6.35
N ARG A 205 21.48 29.07 6.65
CA ARG A 205 22.16 30.37 6.54
C ARG A 205 22.87 30.48 5.18
N ARG A 206 22.59 31.57 4.47
CA ARG A 206 23.19 31.97 3.19
C ARG A 206 24.65 32.42 3.35
N GLY A 207 25.55 31.73 2.63
CA GLY A 207 26.67 32.21 1.78
C GLY A 207 27.77 33.17 2.30
N ARG A 208 29.04 32.81 2.02
CA ARG A 208 29.97 33.55 1.12
C ARG A 208 31.29 32.79 0.84
N LYS A 209 32.04 33.29 -0.14
CA LYS A 209 32.99 32.68 -1.09
C LYS A 209 34.46 32.48 -0.60
N VAL A 210 35.10 31.42 -1.15
CA VAL A 210 36.44 31.33 -1.82
C VAL A 210 37.73 31.59 -0.99
N ASP A 211 38.66 30.61 -0.89
CA ASP A 211 39.91 30.57 -1.70
C ASP A 211 40.83 29.32 -1.53
N SER A 212 41.28 28.81 -2.68
CA SER A 212 42.59 28.25 -3.10
C SER A 212 43.51 27.30 -2.28
N LYS A 213 43.76 26.12 -2.92
CA LYS A 213 45.05 25.37 -3.16
C LYS A 213 45.91 24.82 -1.99
N LYS A 214 46.10 23.48 -1.94
CA LYS A 214 47.40 22.78 -2.21
C LYS A 214 47.30 21.24 -2.17
N LYS A 215 48.29 20.61 -2.81
CA LYS A 215 48.46 19.21 -3.26
C LYS A 215 49.30 18.37 -2.26
N LEU A 216 49.14 17.04 -2.39
CA LEU A 216 50.10 15.91 -2.18
C LEU A 216 50.52 15.50 -0.74
N ALA A 217 50.22 14.25 -0.33
CA ALA A 217 51.07 13.04 -0.49
C ALA A 217 50.84 11.97 0.62
N SER A 218 50.58 10.73 0.17
CA SER A 218 51.08 9.42 0.66
C SER A 218 51.18 9.07 2.16
N SER A 219 50.53 7.97 2.60
CA SER A 219 51.22 6.70 2.95
C SER A 219 50.29 5.57 3.45
N ASN A 220 50.52 4.38 2.87
CA ASN A 220 50.56 3.00 3.38
C ASN A 220 49.47 2.40 4.32
N LEU A 221 48.77 1.41 3.76
CA LEU A 221 48.52 0.03 4.24
C LEU A 221 48.67 -0.28 5.74
N VAL A 222 47.56 -0.69 6.38
CA VAL A 222 47.45 -1.97 7.11
C VAL A 222 45.98 -2.43 7.03
N GLU A 223 45.75 -3.64 6.50
CA GLU A 223 44.50 -4.37 6.70
C GLU A 223 44.33 -4.69 8.19
N THR A 224 43.29 -4.15 8.80
CA THR A 224 42.72 -4.73 10.02
C THR A 224 41.25 -4.98 9.75
N THR A 225 40.93 -6.26 9.56
CA THR A 225 39.61 -6.83 9.79
C THR A 225 39.04 -6.28 11.08
N ASP A 226 38.02 -5.43 10.97
CA ASP A 226 37.13 -5.18 12.09
C ASP A 226 35.69 -5.28 11.64
N LYS A 227 34.99 -6.24 12.25
CA LYS A 227 33.56 -6.47 12.14
C LYS A 227 32.86 -5.34 12.89
N GLY A 228 32.88 -4.15 12.31
CA GLY A 228 32.25 -2.96 12.86
C GLY A 228 30.97 -2.64 12.10
N SER A 229 29.85 -3.13 12.63
CA SER A 229 28.48 -2.77 12.23
C SER A 229 28.33 -1.27 11.92
N LEU A 230 28.27 -0.92 10.63
CA LEU A 230 27.91 0.42 10.17
C LEU A 230 26.38 0.60 10.28
N LYS A 231 25.85 0.47 11.49
CA LYS A 231 24.47 0.82 11.85
C LYS A 231 24.39 2.34 11.94
N ASN A 232 24.21 3.01 10.81
CA ASN A 232 23.85 4.43 10.75
C ASN A 232 23.11 4.76 9.45
N VAL A 233 22.07 3.98 9.15
CA VAL A 233 20.94 4.44 8.34
C VAL A 233 19.74 4.30 9.25
N ARG A 234 19.00 5.39 9.50
CA ARG A 234 17.68 5.32 10.12
C ARG A 234 16.86 4.35 9.27
N GLU A 235 16.67 3.12 9.74
CA GLU A 235 15.89 2.13 9.00
C GLU A 235 14.45 2.65 8.95
N HIS A 236 14.08 3.24 7.81
CA HIS A 236 12.69 3.47 7.49
C HIS A 236 12.01 2.11 7.50
N ARG A 237 11.09 1.91 8.45
CA ARG A 237 10.30 0.69 8.50
C ARG A 237 9.59 0.46 7.18
N PRO A 238 9.46 -0.81 6.74
CA PRO A 238 8.77 -1.11 5.50
C PRO A 238 7.31 -0.66 5.60
N THR A 239 6.84 0.03 4.57
CA THR A 239 5.43 0.39 4.42
C THR A 239 4.71 -0.68 3.60
N ILE A 240 3.38 -0.57 3.53
CA ILE A 240 2.52 -1.42 2.70
C ILE A 240 3.06 -1.61 1.26
N GLY A 241 3.55 -0.54 0.63
CA GLY A 241 4.06 -0.57 -0.74
C GLY A 241 5.30 -1.45 -0.90
N SER A 242 6.16 -1.53 0.13
CA SER A 242 7.31 -2.44 0.14
C SER A 242 6.89 -3.91 0.10
N PHE A 243 5.86 -4.27 0.88
CA PHE A 243 5.33 -5.64 0.89
C PHE A 243 4.63 -5.99 -0.42
N VAL A 244 3.89 -5.05 -1.00
CA VAL A 244 3.27 -5.21 -2.33
C VAL A 244 4.34 -5.44 -3.40
N GLY A 245 5.42 -4.65 -3.41
CA GLY A 245 6.54 -4.83 -4.35
C GLY A 245 7.15 -6.23 -4.30
N ARG A 246 7.46 -6.72 -3.08
CA ARG A 246 8.01 -8.07 -2.86
C ARG A 246 7.05 -9.20 -3.22
N ALA A 247 5.75 -9.03 -2.95
CA ALA A 247 4.76 -10.06 -3.21
C ALA A 247 4.54 -10.35 -4.70
N ARG A 248 4.91 -9.41 -5.60
CA ARG A 248 4.84 -9.62 -7.07
C ARG A 248 5.62 -10.85 -7.53
N ASP A 249 6.73 -11.15 -6.87
CA ASP A 249 7.62 -12.28 -7.19
C ASP A 249 6.99 -13.65 -6.83
N THR A 250 5.85 -13.66 -6.14
CA THR A 250 5.08 -14.89 -5.86
C THR A 250 4.21 -15.32 -7.04
N CYS A 251 3.86 -14.40 -7.94
CA CYS A 251 3.06 -14.73 -9.11
C CYS A 251 3.84 -15.62 -10.08
N THR A 252 3.19 -16.65 -10.61
CA THR A 252 3.77 -17.54 -11.62
C THR A 252 4.04 -16.78 -12.92
N LEU A 253 3.12 -15.87 -13.28
CA LEU A 253 3.25 -14.98 -14.43
C LEU A 253 3.68 -13.58 -13.94
N PRO A 254 4.99 -13.29 -13.83
CA PRO A 254 5.49 -12.10 -13.14
C PRO A 254 5.09 -10.79 -13.82
N PHE A 255 4.90 -10.80 -15.14
CA PHE A 255 4.52 -9.60 -15.89
C PHE A 255 3.02 -9.52 -16.20
N LEU A 256 2.34 -10.67 -16.36
CA LEU A 256 0.91 -10.67 -16.67
C LEU A 256 0.08 -10.47 -15.40
N ASN A 257 0.40 -11.19 -14.34
CA ASN A 257 -0.29 -11.08 -13.06
C ASN A 257 0.53 -10.27 -12.05
N GLY A 258 1.83 -10.55 -11.92
CA GLY A 258 2.69 -9.89 -10.92
C GLY A 258 2.84 -8.37 -11.12
N ALA A 259 2.71 -7.87 -12.35
CA ALA A 259 2.80 -6.44 -12.64
C ALA A 259 1.47 -5.69 -12.57
N ALA A 260 0.34 -6.40 -12.42
CA ALA A 260 -0.98 -5.79 -12.36
C ALA A 260 -1.25 -5.04 -11.03
N PRO A 261 -0.82 -5.54 -9.85
CA PRO A 261 -1.04 -4.86 -8.58
C PRO A 261 -0.24 -3.56 -8.46
N VAL A 262 -0.95 -2.49 -8.14
CA VAL A 262 -0.42 -1.15 -7.88
C VAL A 262 -1.00 -0.57 -6.60
N CYS A 263 -0.26 0.36 -5.99
CA CYS A 263 -0.73 1.12 -4.83
C CYS A 263 -1.10 2.54 -5.27
N TYR A 264 -2.34 2.95 -5.02
CA TYR A 264 -2.74 4.36 -5.03
C TYR A 264 -2.68 4.92 -3.61
N GLY A 265 -2.29 6.18 -3.42
CA GLY A 265 -2.28 6.82 -2.10
C GLY A 265 -0.89 7.27 -1.66
N VAL A 266 -0.63 7.21 -0.35
CA VAL A 266 0.62 7.63 0.27
C VAL A 266 1.28 6.45 1.00
N PRO A 267 2.61 6.51 1.25
CA PRO A 267 3.30 5.57 2.13
C PRO A 267 2.52 5.36 3.43
N THR A 268 2.16 4.10 3.73
CA THR A 268 1.33 3.73 4.89
C THR A 268 2.06 2.66 5.70
N GLY A 269 2.35 2.97 6.95
CA GLY A 269 3.03 2.07 7.88
C GLY A 269 2.07 1.14 8.62
N ILE A 270 2.65 0.15 9.29
CA ILE A 270 1.93 -0.83 10.11
C ILE A 270 2.16 -0.50 11.58
N ILE A 271 1.09 -0.56 12.37
CA ILE A 271 1.12 -0.47 13.83
C ILE A 271 0.35 -1.65 14.43
N ARG A 272 0.59 -1.92 15.70
CA ARG A 272 -0.23 -2.78 16.53
C ARG A 272 -0.98 -1.91 17.54
N LYS A 273 -2.31 -1.86 17.44
CA LYS A 273 -3.18 -1.17 18.39
C LYS A 273 -3.47 -2.02 19.63
#